data_AF-A0A371JRB2-F1
#
_entry.id   AF-A0A371JRB2-F1
#
_cell.length_a   1.000
_cell.length_b   1.000
_cell.length_c   1.000
_cell.angle_alpha   90.00
_cell.angle_beta   90.00
_cell.angle_gamma   90.00
#
_symmetry.space_group_name_H-M   'P 1'
#
loop_
_entity.id
_entity.type
_entity.pdbx_description
1 polymer ?
#
loop_
_entity_poly.entity_id
_entity_poly.type
_entity_poly.pdbx_seq_one_letter_code
_entity_poly.pdbx_strand_id
1 'polypeptide(L)'
;MNISIELIDNTNPTDSPAYPFPIDMEALKEAVLYTTIGTGSLIEPIPIDDFITASKNKLPHIGYNTTVRASFSLVEGEENPNATPLIYCKVQNIGKRTADFTDWYKIFDCSYKHIKTAPDGTLYITPQTITDYQSFCEISTLKKRQSTEKNIYILYSIIFQLFIDNEAGEHMKCYFEFDPLAKISSNV
;
A
#
# COMPACT_ATOMS: atom_id res chain seq x y z
N MET A 1 -5.76 14.11 4.30
CA MET A 1 -5.72 12.65 4.02
C MET A 1 -4.33 12.09 4.25
N ASN A 2 -4.21 10.88 4.80
CA ASN A 2 -2.92 10.24 5.06
C ASN A 2 -2.94 8.74 4.75
N ILE A 3 -1.89 8.27 4.09
CA ILE A 3 -1.57 6.83 4.04
C ILE A 3 -0.52 6.59 5.12
N SER A 4 -0.69 5.58 5.96
CA SER A 4 0.36 5.15 6.88
C SER A 4 0.74 3.70 6.63
N ILE A 5 2.01 3.39 6.80
CA ILE A 5 2.49 2.01 6.80
C ILE A 5 3.15 1.74 8.15
N GLU A 6 2.66 0.75 8.85
CA GLU A 6 3.19 0.29 10.13
C GLU A 6 3.97 -1.01 9.91
N LEU A 7 5.16 -1.09 10.52
CA LEU A 7 5.93 -2.32 10.59
C LEU A 7 5.86 -2.87 12.02
N ILE A 8 4.94 -3.79 12.26
CA ILE A 8 4.66 -4.33 13.58
C ILE A 8 5.57 -5.51 13.86
N ASP A 9 6.47 -5.38 14.83
CA ASP A 9 7.24 -6.53 15.35
C ASP A 9 6.32 -7.39 16.21
N ASN A 10 5.99 -8.60 15.73
CA ASN A 10 5.07 -9.48 16.44
C ASN A 10 5.66 -10.06 17.74
N THR A 11 6.95 -9.82 18.05
CA THR A 11 7.54 -10.11 19.37
C THR A 11 7.40 -8.97 20.36
N ASN A 12 7.41 -7.72 19.89
CA ASN A 12 7.27 -6.52 20.72
C ASN A 12 6.39 -5.46 20.02
N PRO A 13 5.06 -5.65 20.00
CA PRO A 13 4.16 -4.82 19.18
C PRO A 13 4.09 -3.35 19.62
N THR A 14 4.42 -3.05 20.87
CA THR A 14 4.22 -1.73 21.48
C THR A 14 5.16 -0.64 20.98
N ASP A 15 6.26 -0.99 20.30
CA ASP A 15 7.27 -0.05 19.78
C ASP A 15 7.34 -0.05 18.24
N SER A 16 6.24 -0.43 17.61
CA SER A 16 6.16 -0.59 16.15
C SER A 16 6.25 0.77 15.45
N PRO A 17 7.24 0.99 14.56
CA PRO A 17 7.33 2.25 13.84
C PRO A 17 6.21 2.40 12.81
N ALA A 18 5.60 3.59 12.80
CA ALA A 18 4.62 4.01 11.81
C ALA A 18 5.24 5.05 10.86
N TYR A 19 5.01 4.88 9.57
CA TYR A 19 5.52 5.75 8.51
C TYR A 19 4.33 6.46 7.85
N PRO A 20 4.06 7.73 8.20
CA PRO A 20 3.04 8.51 7.54
C PRO A 20 3.53 9.03 6.18
N PHE A 21 2.63 9.00 5.20
CA PHE A 21 2.79 9.50 3.85
C PHE A 21 1.65 10.48 3.57
N PRO A 22 1.79 11.75 4.01
CA PRO A 22 0.77 12.75 3.79
C PRO A 22 0.71 13.10 2.30
N ILE A 23 -0.50 13.10 1.77
CA ILE A 23 -0.79 13.39 0.36
C ILE A 23 -1.15 14.86 0.23
N ASP A 24 -0.49 15.57 -0.69
CA ASP A 24 -0.87 16.91 -1.10
C ASP A 24 -2.16 16.86 -1.93
N MET A 25 -3.28 16.95 -1.22
CA MET A 25 -4.61 16.85 -1.81
C MET A 25 -4.97 18.02 -2.70
N GLU A 26 -4.37 19.20 -2.49
CA GLU A 26 -4.62 20.36 -3.33
C GLU A 26 -3.94 20.16 -4.68
N ALA A 27 -2.65 19.82 -4.68
CA ALA A 27 -1.90 19.55 -5.89
C ALA A 27 -2.46 18.33 -6.66
N LEU A 28 -2.86 17.27 -5.96
CA LEU A 28 -3.46 16.09 -6.60
C LEU A 28 -4.79 16.42 -7.30
N LYS A 29 -5.65 17.21 -6.65
CA LYS A 29 -6.93 17.65 -7.25
C LYS A 29 -6.69 18.55 -8.45
N GLU A 30 -5.75 19.50 -8.35
CA GLU A 30 -5.39 20.38 -9.46
C GLU A 30 -4.89 19.56 -10.66
N ALA A 31 -4.02 18.59 -10.41
CA ALA A 31 -3.49 17.70 -11.43
C ALA A 31 -4.59 16.89 -12.13
N VAL A 32 -5.53 16.31 -11.39
CA VAL A 32 -6.65 15.54 -11.96
C VAL A 32 -7.58 16.43 -12.79
N LEU A 33 -7.88 17.65 -12.33
CA LEU A 33 -8.84 18.53 -12.96
C LEU A 33 -8.30 19.26 -14.20
N TYR A 34 -7.02 19.65 -14.18
CA TYR A 34 -6.47 20.58 -15.16
C TYR A 34 -5.37 19.97 -16.06
N THR A 35 -5.13 18.66 -15.98
CA THR A 35 -4.12 17.98 -16.81
C THR A 35 -4.68 16.75 -17.52
N THR A 36 -3.85 16.10 -18.34
CA THR A 36 -4.19 14.87 -19.06
C THR A 36 -4.16 13.62 -18.19
N ILE A 37 -3.85 13.71 -16.90
CA ILE A 37 -3.80 12.58 -15.95
C ILE A 37 -5.17 11.89 -15.83
N GLY A 38 -6.27 12.65 -15.96
CA GLY A 38 -7.63 12.11 -15.93
C GLY A 38 -7.98 11.47 -14.59
N THR A 39 -8.88 10.47 -14.61
CA THR A 39 -9.40 9.81 -13.40
C THR A 39 -8.67 8.52 -13.03
N GLY A 40 -7.83 7.98 -13.92
CA GLY A 40 -7.27 6.63 -13.77
C GLY A 40 -8.32 5.52 -13.79
N SER A 41 -7.86 4.28 -13.64
CA SER A 41 -8.68 3.08 -13.55
C SER A 41 -8.09 2.05 -12.58
N LEU A 42 -8.80 0.96 -12.30
CA LEU A 42 -8.26 -0.13 -11.46
C LEU A 42 -7.07 -0.87 -12.07
N ILE A 43 -6.94 -0.85 -13.40
CA ILE A 43 -5.85 -1.51 -14.14
C ILE A 43 -4.69 -0.55 -14.44
N GLU A 44 -4.99 0.75 -14.48
CA GLU A 44 -4.05 1.83 -14.74
C GLU A 44 -4.39 2.99 -13.79
N PRO A 45 -4.06 2.85 -12.50
CA PRO A 45 -4.29 3.89 -11.51
C PRO A 45 -3.31 5.05 -11.72
N ILE A 46 -3.66 6.22 -11.20
CA ILE A 46 -2.79 7.40 -11.23
C ILE A 46 -1.68 7.21 -10.19
N PRO A 47 -0.39 7.20 -10.58
CA PRO A 47 0.71 7.16 -9.62
C PRO A 47 0.76 8.47 -8.84
N ILE A 48 0.82 8.39 -7.51
CA ILE A 48 0.78 9.58 -6.64
C ILE A 48 2.07 9.89 -5.89
N ASP A 49 3.17 9.18 -6.18
CA ASP A 49 4.46 9.35 -5.53
C ASP A 49 4.96 10.81 -5.51
N ASP A 50 4.65 11.58 -6.57
CA ASP A 50 5.02 13.00 -6.69
C ASP A 50 4.17 13.94 -5.81
N PHE A 51 3.03 13.46 -5.32
CA PHE A 51 2.14 14.19 -4.41
C PHE A 51 2.34 13.77 -2.94
N ILE A 52 3.29 12.87 -2.67
CA ILE A 52 3.66 12.48 -1.31
C ILE A 52 4.70 13.46 -0.76
N THR A 53 4.36 14.10 0.35
CA THR A 53 5.22 15.10 1.02
C THR A 53 6.32 14.50 1.89
N ALA A 54 6.38 13.18 2.03
CA ALA A 54 7.36 12.50 2.87
C ALA A 54 8.78 12.57 2.29
N SER A 55 9.77 12.84 3.14
CA SER A 55 11.19 12.95 2.74
C SER A 55 11.84 11.63 2.27
N LYS A 56 11.14 10.49 2.40
CA LYS A 56 11.62 9.16 2.01
C LYS A 56 10.50 8.30 1.43
N ASN A 57 10.46 8.13 0.11
CA ASN A 57 9.57 7.16 -0.59
C ASN A 57 10.12 5.73 -0.53
N LYS A 58 10.61 5.31 0.64
CA LYS A 58 11.12 3.95 0.87
C LYS A 58 10.64 3.46 2.22
N LEU A 59 10.06 2.27 2.23
CA LEU A 59 9.88 1.56 3.49
C LEU A 59 11.25 1.18 4.06
N PRO A 60 11.40 1.22 5.39
CA PRO A 60 12.53 0.58 6.02
C PRO A 60 12.48 -0.92 5.78
N HIS A 61 13.57 -1.54 6.19
CA HIS A 61 13.75 -2.97 6.10
C HIS A 61 12.65 -3.73 6.86
N ILE A 62 12.03 -4.69 6.18
CA ILE A 62 11.03 -5.60 6.75
C ILE A 62 11.74 -6.87 7.22
N GLY A 63 11.71 -7.11 8.53
CA GLY A 63 12.25 -8.32 9.15
C GLY A 63 11.31 -9.52 9.03
N TYR A 64 11.77 -10.69 9.50
CA TYR A 64 10.88 -11.83 9.74
C TYR A 64 10.07 -11.61 11.03
N ASN A 65 8.94 -12.29 11.13
CA ASN A 65 7.97 -12.10 12.20
C ASN A 65 7.48 -10.64 12.32
N THR A 66 7.53 -9.89 11.22
CA THR A 66 7.00 -8.53 11.10
C THR A 66 5.69 -8.55 10.33
N THR A 67 4.70 -7.81 10.81
CA THR A 67 3.45 -7.53 10.11
C THR A 67 3.53 -6.16 9.45
N VAL A 68 3.34 -6.13 8.14
CA VAL A 68 3.21 -4.89 7.37
C VAL A 68 1.74 -4.55 7.33
N ARG A 69 1.37 -3.40 7.87
CA ARG A 69 -0.01 -2.89 7.84
C ARG A 69 -0.01 -1.55 7.11
N ALA A 70 -0.63 -1.51 5.93
CA ALA A 70 -0.90 -0.29 5.21
C ALA A 70 -2.31 0.18 5.54
N SER A 71 -2.42 1.31 6.21
CA SER A 71 -3.68 1.91 6.64
C SER A 71 -3.95 3.18 5.84
N PHE A 72 -5.22 3.39 5.54
CA PHE A 72 -5.71 4.65 5.00
C PHE A 72 -6.64 5.28 6.02
N SER A 73 -6.44 6.57 6.28
CA SER A 73 -7.35 7.35 7.11
C SER A 73 -7.60 8.72 6.49
N LEU A 74 -8.87 9.11 6.55
CA LEU A 74 -9.24 10.52 6.45
C LEU A 74 -8.97 11.23 7.79
N VAL A 75 -8.70 12.53 7.72
CA VAL A 75 -8.49 13.35 8.91
C VAL A 75 -9.86 13.58 9.57
N GLU A 76 -9.94 13.46 10.90
CA GLU A 76 -11.17 13.71 11.65
C GLU A 76 -11.76 15.10 11.31
N GLY A 77 -13.06 15.16 11.01
CA GLY A 77 -13.75 16.38 10.57
C GLY A 77 -13.82 16.57 9.05
N GLU A 78 -13.08 15.80 8.25
CA GLU A 78 -13.27 15.63 6.81
C GLU A 78 -14.14 14.39 6.52
N GLU A 79 -15.25 14.22 7.26
CA GLU A 79 -16.27 13.21 6.94
C GLU A 79 -16.97 13.58 5.63
N ASN A 80 -16.23 13.46 4.53
CA ASN A 80 -16.78 13.54 3.20
C ASN A 80 -17.48 12.19 2.95
N PRO A 81 -18.79 12.15 2.66
CA PRO A 81 -19.49 10.90 2.33
C PRO A 81 -18.91 10.17 1.11
N ASN A 82 -17.97 10.81 0.40
CA ASN A 82 -17.22 10.25 -0.72
C ASN A 82 -15.85 9.65 -0.35
N ALA A 83 -15.56 9.43 0.93
CA ALA A 83 -14.37 8.70 1.35
C ALA A 83 -14.42 7.26 0.86
N THR A 84 -13.39 6.77 0.16
CA THR A 84 -13.28 5.34 -0.10
C THR A 84 -11.88 4.83 0.22
N PRO A 85 -11.76 3.79 1.07
CA PRO A 85 -10.66 3.78 2.02
C PRO A 85 -9.42 3.02 1.50
N LEU A 86 -9.56 1.89 0.83
CA LEU A 86 -8.50 1.18 0.10
C LEU A 86 -9.20 0.18 -0.83
N ILE A 87 -8.57 -0.18 -1.94
CA ILE A 87 -9.08 -1.21 -2.86
C ILE A 87 -8.30 -2.50 -2.69
N TYR A 88 -6.98 -2.43 -2.73
CA TYR A 88 -6.08 -3.55 -2.41
C TYR A 88 -4.65 -3.03 -2.21
N CYS A 89 -3.82 -3.85 -1.59
CA CYS A 89 -2.37 -3.76 -1.76
C CYS A 89 -1.90 -4.88 -2.68
N LYS A 90 -0.88 -4.62 -3.50
CA LYS A 90 -0.20 -5.67 -4.25
C LYS A 90 1.29 -5.70 -3.91
N VAL A 91 1.85 -6.90 -3.90
CA VAL A 91 3.27 -7.14 -3.67
C VAL A 91 3.84 -7.80 -4.91
N GLN A 92 4.83 -7.15 -5.51
CA GLN A 92 5.53 -7.65 -6.66
C GLN A 92 7.01 -7.77 -6.37
N ASN A 93 7.62 -8.86 -6.82
CA ASN A 93 9.04 -9.04 -6.71
C ASN A 93 9.74 -8.28 -7.83
N ILE A 94 10.61 -7.34 -7.46
CA ILE A 94 11.40 -6.52 -8.38
C ILE A 94 12.90 -6.82 -8.28
N GLY A 95 13.26 -7.88 -7.54
CA GLY A 95 14.63 -8.28 -7.32
C GLY A 95 15.26 -8.88 -8.57
N LYS A 96 16.29 -8.22 -9.13
CA LYS A 96 17.01 -8.73 -10.31
C LYS A 96 17.60 -10.14 -10.13
N ARG A 97 18.04 -10.48 -8.92
CA ARG A 97 18.66 -11.78 -8.61
C ARG A 97 17.65 -12.87 -8.30
N THR A 98 16.40 -12.49 -8.10
CA THR A 98 15.31 -13.37 -7.69
C THR A 98 14.12 -13.17 -8.60
N ALA A 99 14.28 -12.69 -9.84
CA ALA A 99 13.18 -12.19 -10.67
C ALA A 99 12.04 -13.20 -10.86
N ASP A 100 12.37 -14.49 -10.89
CA ASP A 100 11.41 -15.59 -11.05
C ASP A 100 10.78 -16.07 -9.73
N PHE A 101 11.11 -15.45 -8.59
CA PHE A 101 10.52 -15.82 -7.31
C PHE A 101 9.07 -15.33 -7.21
N THR A 102 8.16 -16.28 -7.06
CA THR A 102 6.70 -16.07 -6.96
C THR A 102 6.06 -16.85 -5.80
N ASP A 103 6.86 -17.64 -5.07
CA ASP A 103 6.41 -18.52 -4.00
C ASP A 103 6.27 -17.77 -2.66
N TRP A 104 5.30 -16.84 -2.60
CA TRP A 104 5.08 -15.94 -1.47
C TRP A 104 4.86 -16.65 -0.15
N TYR A 105 4.38 -17.89 -0.16
CA TYR A 105 4.18 -18.75 1.02
C TYR A 105 5.48 -19.03 1.79
N LYS A 106 6.65 -18.83 1.18
CA LYS A 106 7.98 -18.94 1.83
C LYS A 106 8.43 -17.68 2.57
N ILE A 107 7.72 -16.56 2.38
CA ILE A 107 8.03 -15.27 2.99
C ILE A 107 6.91 -14.83 3.91
N PHE A 108 5.67 -14.93 3.43
CA PHE A 108 4.49 -14.40 4.09
C PHE A 108 3.57 -15.51 4.56
N ASP A 109 2.89 -15.26 5.67
CA ASP A 109 1.76 -16.05 6.10
C ASP A 109 0.56 -15.76 5.20
N CYS A 110 0.45 -16.53 4.12
CA CYS A 110 -0.63 -16.42 3.14
C CYS A 110 -1.88 -17.24 3.54
N SER A 111 -1.98 -17.72 4.78
CA SER A 111 -3.16 -18.47 5.25
C SER A 111 -4.40 -17.60 5.44
N TYR A 112 -4.24 -16.27 5.40
CA TYR A 112 -5.31 -15.30 5.51
C TYR A 112 -6.25 -15.31 4.31
N LYS A 113 -7.56 -15.29 4.58
CA LYS A 113 -8.63 -15.25 3.55
C LYS A 113 -8.57 -14.05 2.60
N HIS A 114 -7.82 -13.02 2.98
CA HIS A 114 -7.70 -11.76 2.25
C HIS A 114 -6.52 -11.74 1.27
N ILE A 115 -5.76 -12.84 1.17
CA ILE A 115 -4.55 -12.91 0.32
C ILE A 115 -4.81 -13.81 -0.88
N LYS A 116 -4.45 -13.34 -2.08
CA LYS A 116 -4.53 -14.12 -3.33
C LYS A 116 -3.26 -13.93 -4.15
N THR A 117 -2.75 -15.00 -4.75
CA THR A 117 -1.63 -14.92 -5.70
C THR A 117 -2.18 -15.03 -7.11
N ALA A 118 -1.84 -14.08 -7.98
CA ALA A 118 -2.19 -14.10 -9.38
C ALA A 118 -1.22 -14.98 -10.19
N PRO A 119 -1.60 -15.42 -11.41
CA PRO A 119 -0.77 -16.30 -12.25
C PRO A 119 0.59 -15.71 -12.64
N ASP A 120 0.70 -14.39 -12.68
CA ASP A 120 1.93 -13.63 -12.93
C ASP A 120 2.87 -13.60 -11.70
N GLY A 121 2.45 -14.19 -10.58
CA GLY A 121 3.20 -14.17 -9.34
C GLY A 121 3.01 -12.90 -8.52
N THR A 122 2.07 -12.02 -8.86
CA THR A 122 1.71 -10.87 -8.02
C THR A 122 0.86 -11.32 -6.82
N LEU A 123 1.21 -10.87 -5.62
CA LEU A 123 0.40 -11.12 -4.43
C LEU A 123 -0.56 -9.96 -4.21
N TYR A 124 -1.85 -10.24 -4.03
CA TYR A 124 -2.89 -9.25 -3.73
C TYR A 124 -3.40 -9.44 -2.32
N ILE A 125 -3.53 -8.33 -1.59
CA ILE A 125 -4.03 -8.24 -0.24
C ILE A 125 -5.31 -7.40 -0.28
N THR A 126 -6.43 -8.02 0.06
CA THR A 126 -7.73 -7.35 0.14
C THR A 126 -7.81 -6.57 1.45
N PRO A 127 -8.31 -5.33 1.45
CA PRO A 127 -8.40 -4.54 2.67
C PRO A 127 -9.44 -5.11 3.63
N GLN A 128 -9.20 -4.84 4.90
CA GLN A 128 -10.15 -5.02 5.99
C GLN A 128 -10.66 -3.65 6.40
N THR A 129 -11.98 -3.51 6.45
CA THR A 129 -12.66 -2.26 6.83
C THR A 129 -12.76 -2.18 8.35
N ILE A 130 -12.31 -1.07 8.94
CA ILE A 130 -12.49 -0.75 10.37
C ILE A 130 -13.75 0.10 10.52
N THR A 131 -13.85 1.16 9.72
CA THR A 131 -15.02 2.05 9.61
C THR A 131 -15.24 2.39 8.14
N ASP A 132 -16.33 3.08 7.80
CA ASP A 132 -16.57 3.56 6.43
C ASP A 132 -15.43 4.46 5.90
N TYR A 133 -14.64 5.04 6.80
CA TYR A 133 -13.58 6.01 6.53
C TYR A 133 -12.18 5.46 6.80
N GLN A 134 -12.07 4.23 7.27
CA GLN A 134 -10.80 3.63 7.67
C GLN A 134 -10.74 2.17 7.25
N SER A 135 -9.70 1.83 6.50
CA SER A 135 -9.42 0.45 6.16
C SER A 135 -7.92 0.21 6.13
N PHE A 136 -7.53 -1.05 6.15
CA PHE A 136 -6.13 -1.43 6.11
C PHE A 136 -5.93 -2.72 5.32
N CYS A 137 -4.78 -2.83 4.65
CA CYS A 137 -4.26 -4.10 4.18
C CYS A 137 -3.17 -4.57 5.14
N GLU A 138 -3.18 -5.87 5.44
CA GLU A 138 -2.21 -6.45 6.36
C GLU A 138 -1.62 -7.74 5.78
N ILE A 139 -0.31 -7.88 5.92
CA ILE A 139 0.40 -9.13 5.64
C ILE A 139 1.54 -9.35 6.61
N SER A 140 1.64 -10.57 7.14
CA SER A 140 2.71 -10.94 8.07
C SER A 140 3.79 -11.74 7.36
N THR A 141 5.05 -11.43 7.62
CA THR A 141 6.16 -12.31 7.29
C THR A 141 6.17 -13.51 8.25
N LEU A 142 6.67 -14.66 7.78
CA LEU A 142 6.78 -15.87 8.58
C LEU A 142 7.69 -15.65 9.81
N LYS A 143 7.44 -16.42 10.88
CA LYS A 143 8.28 -16.41 12.10
C LYS A 143 9.73 -16.78 11.84
N LYS A 144 9.97 -17.62 10.84
CA LYS A 144 11.29 -18.11 10.46
C LYS A 144 11.39 -18.15 8.95
N ARG A 145 12.60 -17.93 8.49
CA ARG A 145 12.95 -18.02 7.09
C ARG A 145 12.73 -19.44 6.56
N GLN A 146 11.92 -19.54 5.52
CA GLN A 146 11.75 -20.76 4.73
C GLN A 146 12.33 -20.62 3.31
N SER A 147 12.58 -19.38 2.87
CA SER A 147 13.24 -19.10 1.59
C SER A 147 14.77 -19.16 1.70
N THR A 148 15.43 -19.71 0.68
CA THR A 148 16.90 -19.66 0.52
C THR A 148 17.42 -18.29 0.10
N GLU A 149 16.54 -17.35 -0.26
CA GLU A 149 16.90 -16.00 -0.69
C GLU A 149 17.16 -15.06 0.49
N LYS A 150 18.31 -14.38 0.47
CA LYS A 150 18.77 -13.54 1.60
C LYS A 150 18.08 -12.18 1.63
N ASN A 151 17.85 -11.61 0.45
CA ASN A 151 17.23 -10.31 0.26
C ASN A 151 16.20 -10.45 -0.85
N ILE A 152 14.97 -10.04 -0.58
CA ILE A 152 13.89 -10.02 -1.54
C ILE A 152 13.42 -8.57 -1.63
N TYR A 153 13.55 -8.00 -2.82
CA TYR A 153 13.18 -6.61 -3.08
C TYR A 153 11.77 -6.63 -3.63
N ILE A 154 10.88 -5.90 -2.97
CA ILE A 154 9.48 -5.87 -3.34
C ILE A 154 9.06 -4.45 -3.69
N LEU A 155 8.19 -4.33 -4.68
CA LEU A 155 7.32 -3.19 -4.85
C LEU A 155 6.05 -3.49 -4.04
N TYR A 156 5.75 -2.65 -3.06
CA TYR A 156 4.54 -2.75 -2.27
C TYR A 156 3.61 -1.62 -2.69
N SER A 157 2.63 -1.91 -3.53
CA SER A 157 1.73 -0.90 -4.08
C SER A 157 0.45 -0.82 -3.27
N ILE A 158 0.01 0.40 -2.98
CA ILE A 158 -1.22 0.71 -2.28
C ILE A 158 -2.21 1.34 -3.27
N ILE A 159 -3.31 0.63 -3.56
CA ILE A 159 -4.30 1.07 -4.51
C ILE A 159 -5.54 1.51 -3.73
N PHE A 160 -5.96 2.73 -3.97
CA PHE A 160 -7.11 3.34 -3.33
C PHE A 160 -7.91 4.17 -4.35
N GLN A 161 -9.09 4.62 -3.95
CA GLN A 161 -9.94 5.44 -4.81
C GLN A 161 -10.40 6.66 -4.02
N LEU A 162 -10.63 7.76 -4.72
CA LEU A 162 -11.25 8.96 -4.16
C LEU A 162 -12.30 9.47 -5.12
N PHE A 163 -13.19 10.32 -4.63
CA PHE A 163 -14.00 11.14 -5.50
C PHE A 163 -13.50 12.57 -5.47
N ILE A 164 -13.36 13.15 -6.66
CA ILE A 164 -12.93 14.52 -6.87
C ILE A 164 -14.03 15.24 -7.63
N ASP A 165 -14.44 16.39 -7.13
CA ASP A 165 -15.52 17.18 -7.72
C ASP A 165 -14.94 18.00 -8.87
N ASN A 166 -15.58 17.94 -10.04
CA ASN A 166 -15.22 18.80 -11.16
C ASN A 166 -15.81 20.22 -11.00
N GLU A 167 -15.49 21.14 -11.92
CA GLU A 167 -15.99 22.52 -11.89
C GLU A 167 -17.54 22.60 -11.94
N ALA A 168 -18.21 21.57 -12.47
CA ALA A 168 -19.66 21.46 -12.50
C ALA A 168 -20.27 20.87 -11.20
N GLY A 169 -19.42 20.49 -10.23
CA GLY A 169 -19.83 19.87 -8.97
C GLY A 169 -20.16 18.38 -9.08
N GLU A 170 -19.78 17.73 -10.19
CA GLU A 170 -19.98 16.29 -10.37
C GLU A 170 -18.86 15.48 -9.71
N HIS A 171 -19.24 14.45 -8.96
CA HIS A 171 -18.31 13.55 -8.27
C HIS A 171 -17.64 12.57 -9.25
N MET A 172 -16.38 12.81 -9.60
CA MET A 172 -15.60 11.91 -10.44
C MET A 172 -14.88 10.87 -9.60
N LYS A 173 -15.15 9.60 -9.86
CA LYS A 173 -14.45 8.49 -9.22
C LYS A 173 -13.06 8.32 -9.83
N CYS A 174 -12.03 8.51 -9.01
CA CYS A 174 -10.63 8.42 -9.40
C CYS A 174 -9.91 7.27 -8.69
N TYR A 175 -8.92 6.67 -9.35
CA TYR A 175 -8.13 5.55 -8.84
C TYR A 175 -6.66 5.94 -8.78
N PHE A 176 -6.02 5.66 -7.64
CA PHE A 176 -4.67 6.09 -7.33
C PHE A 176 -3.82 4.93 -6.84
N GLU A 177 -2.52 5.00 -7.09
CA GLU A 177 -1.50 4.06 -6.66
C GLU A 177 -0.36 4.80 -5.98
N PHE A 178 0.05 4.30 -4.82
CA PHE A 178 1.26 4.71 -4.14
C PHE A 178 2.21 3.53 -4.02
N ASP A 179 3.46 3.69 -4.48
CA ASP A 179 4.41 2.61 -4.72
C ASP A 179 5.68 2.68 -3.87
N PRO A 180 5.59 2.63 -2.53
CA PRO A 180 6.77 2.63 -1.69
C PRO A 180 7.64 1.40 -1.93
N LEU A 181 8.90 1.65 -2.28
CA LEU A 181 9.90 0.59 -2.41
C LEU A 181 10.23 -0.02 -1.05
N ALA A 182 10.24 -1.36 -0.96
CA ALA A 182 10.55 -2.07 0.27
C ALA A 182 11.54 -3.22 0.05
N LYS A 183 12.22 -3.59 1.13
CA LYS A 183 13.19 -4.69 1.16
C LYS A 183 12.88 -5.63 2.32
N ILE A 184 12.75 -6.91 2.02
CA ILE A 184 12.63 -7.98 3.01
C ILE A 184 13.99 -8.66 3.18
N SER A 185 14.45 -8.84 4.42
CA SER A 185 15.71 -9.53 4.68
C SER A 185 15.78 -10.23 6.04
N SER A 186 16.58 -11.29 6.11
CA SER A 186 16.77 -12.10 7.31
C SER A 186 17.60 -11.47 8.43
N ASN A 187 18.34 -10.41 8.13
CA ASN A 187 19.20 -9.75 9.10
C ASN A 187 18.61 -8.37 9.39
N VAL A 188 18.22 -8.10 10.63
CA VAL A 188 17.96 -6.74 11.12
C VAL A 188 19.28 -6.19 11.64
#